data_AF-A0A4U7JAL5-F1
#
_entry.id   AF-A0A4U7JAL5-F1
#
_cell.length_a   1.000
_cell.length_b   1.000
_cell.length_c   1.000
_cell.angle_alpha   90.00
_cell.angle_beta   90.00
_cell.angle_gamma   90.00
#
_symmetry.space_group_name_H-M   'P 1'
#
loop_
_entity.id
_entity.type
_entity.pdbx_description
1 polymer ?
#
loop_
_entity_poly.entity_id
_entity_poly.type
_entity_poly.pdbx_seq_one_letter_code
_entity_poly.pdbx_strand_id
1 'polypeptide(L)'
;MATYNYKAKTAAGTTVTGSFEAADKNMVVELIKEKGYYPLSIEAKNEKGVEINFKFNKKIKPKEFAVLCRQFHTMLNAGVTVIGCLDMLRQQTENKTLKEAISSVYDEVQKGSTLSEAMKALPKVFPPLMVSMVEVGEVGGTLEAVLERLAIQYEKDSKIKSKVSTAMVYPAVIGCIALVMVTFMLIFIVPTFVGIINSTGGELPTPTKILLYISGLFTNPIFIVGLITAIILLRVGFKKFKSTEGGKYIIDKIIYKMPLVGPNVKKILAASFTRTMSTLLSSGVSLIQSLEVVDRVVNNQVVSRGLIQVSDDIKSGSNLAAPLERMGIFPLMVTQMISVGEEAGSLDAIMEKVADFYDEEVETSISKLLAMLEPLMMMVLAVIVGFMVIAMIMPTFTMNQGIGQ
;
A
#
# COMPACT_ATOMS: atom_id res chain seq x y z
N MET A 1 -41.16 22.68 -5.65
CA MET A 1 -40.59 23.97 -5.19
C MET A 1 -39.10 23.90 -5.39
N ALA A 2 -38.45 24.98 -5.79
CA ALA A 2 -37.00 24.99 -6.02
C ALA A 2 -36.28 25.59 -4.81
N THR A 3 -35.11 25.05 -4.45
CA THR A 3 -34.26 25.63 -3.41
C THR A 3 -33.39 26.72 -4.02
N TYR A 4 -33.40 27.91 -3.43
CA TYR A 4 -32.58 29.05 -3.81
C TYR A 4 -31.56 29.35 -2.71
N ASN A 5 -30.29 29.42 -3.07
CA ASN A 5 -29.25 29.92 -2.17
C ASN A 5 -29.22 31.44 -2.28
N TYR A 6 -29.08 32.12 -1.14
CA TYR A 6 -28.98 33.57 -1.10
C TYR A 6 -27.77 34.04 -0.29
N LYS A 7 -27.24 35.19 -0.69
CA LYS A 7 -26.38 36.05 0.13
C LYS A 7 -27.11 37.36 0.37
N ALA A 8 -27.21 37.77 1.62
CA ALA A 8 -27.82 39.04 2.00
C ALA A 8 -26.95 39.77 3.03
N LYS A 9 -27.13 41.07 3.16
CA LYS A 9 -26.43 41.92 4.13
C LYS A 9 -27.40 42.34 5.22
N THR A 10 -27.00 42.23 6.47
CA THR A 10 -27.76 42.77 7.60
C THR A 10 -27.64 44.30 7.65
N ALA A 11 -28.51 44.99 8.39
CA ALA A 11 -28.39 46.43 8.62
C ALA A 11 -27.06 46.82 9.30
N ALA A 12 -26.44 45.91 10.06
CA ALA A 12 -25.12 46.07 10.67
C ALA A 12 -23.95 45.83 9.69
N GLY A 13 -24.24 45.51 8.42
CA GLY A 13 -23.26 45.36 7.37
C GLY A 13 -22.60 43.98 7.26
N THR A 14 -22.99 43.00 8.09
CA THR A 14 -22.50 41.63 8.01
C THR A 14 -23.21 40.84 6.90
N THR A 15 -22.46 40.02 6.19
CA THR A 15 -23.01 39.16 5.12
C THR A 15 -23.49 37.85 5.71
N VAL A 16 -24.73 37.48 5.44
CA VAL A 16 -25.38 36.23 5.84
C VAL A 16 -25.73 35.41 4.61
N THR A 17 -25.51 34.10 4.70
CA THR A 17 -25.77 33.16 3.61
C THR A 17 -26.71 32.05 4.07
N GLY A 18 -27.69 31.68 3.25
CA GLY A 18 -28.66 30.63 3.57
C GLY A 18 -29.37 30.10 2.33
N SER A 19 -30.38 29.25 2.55
CA SER A 19 -31.21 28.69 1.49
C SER A 19 -32.69 28.75 1.86
N PHE A 20 -33.54 29.10 0.89
CA PHE A 20 -35.00 29.05 1.02
C PHE A 20 -35.58 28.16 -0.08
N GLU A 21 -36.65 27.44 0.24
CA GLU A 21 -37.49 26.80 -0.77
C GLU A 21 -38.61 27.76 -1.16
N ALA A 22 -38.73 28.03 -2.46
CA ALA A 22 -39.73 28.94 -2.98
C ALA A 22 -40.21 28.51 -4.37
N ALA A 23 -41.34 29.06 -4.80
CA ALA A 23 -41.85 28.85 -6.15
C ALA A 23 -41.06 29.64 -7.20
N ASP A 24 -40.56 30.83 -6.83
CA ASP A 24 -39.78 31.69 -7.70
C ASP A 24 -38.77 32.56 -6.93
N LYS A 25 -37.89 33.24 -7.66
CA LYS A 25 -36.85 34.11 -7.11
C LYS A 25 -37.40 35.34 -6.37
N ASN A 26 -38.58 35.84 -6.77
CA ASN A 26 -39.17 37.04 -6.17
C ASN A 26 -39.70 36.76 -4.76
N MET A 27 -40.28 35.57 -4.56
CA MET A 27 -40.70 35.09 -3.25
C MET A 27 -39.52 34.95 -2.27
N VAL A 28 -38.33 34.58 -2.76
CA VAL A 28 -37.10 34.56 -1.94
C VAL A 28 -36.64 35.97 -1.57
N VAL A 29 -36.78 36.95 -2.47
CA VAL A 29 -36.48 38.37 -2.18
C VAL A 29 -37.39 38.89 -1.06
N GLU A 30 -38.68 38.55 -1.09
CA GLU A 30 -39.64 38.95 -0.06
C GLU A 30 -39.30 38.33 1.30
N LEU A 31 -39.01 37.02 1.36
CA LEU A 31 -38.61 36.33 2.59
C LEU A 31 -37.31 36.91 3.20
N ILE A 32 -36.35 37.32 2.36
CA ILE A 32 -35.10 37.95 2.83
C ILE A 32 -35.39 39.35 3.39
N LYS A 33 -36.27 40.13 2.75
CA LYS A 33 -36.66 41.46 3.21
C LYS A 33 -37.50 41.41 4.49
N GLU A 34 -38.37 40.42 4.64
CA GLU A 34 -39.18 40.20 5.85
C GLU A 34 -38.29 39.94 7.07
N LYS A 35 -37.14 39.28 6.88
CA LYS A 35 -36.12 39.10 7.92
C LYS A 35 -35.21 40.33 8.15
N GLY A 36 -35.50 41.45 7.50
CA GLY A 36 -34.74 42.70 7.64
C GLY A 36 -33.36 42.68 6.97
N TYR A 37 -33.13 41.80 6.00
CA TYR A 37 -31.87 41.70 5.27
C TYR A 37 -31.98 42.29 3.86
N TYR A 38 -30.85 42.78 3.34
CA TYR A 38 -30.73 43.33 1.99
C TYR A 38 -30.14 42.27 1.06
N PRO A 39 -30.88 41.76 0.05
CA PRO A 39 -30.39 40.71 -0.83
C PRO A 39 -29.22 41.23 -1.71
N LEU A 40 -28.14 40.47 -1.76
CA LEU A 40 -26.96 40.73 -2.60
C LEU A 40 -26.90 39.79 -3.80
N SER A 41 -27.16 38.50 -3.60
CA SER A 41 -27.32 37.53 -4.69
C SER A 41 -28.34 36.45 -4.31
N ILE A 42 -29.09 35.98 -5.30
CA ILE A 42 -30.00 34.85 -5.17
C ILE A 42 -29.80 33.98 -6.41
N GLU A 43 -29.38 32.74 -6.18
CA GLU A 43 -29.06 31.76 -7.21
C GLU A 43 -29.93 30.53 -7.02
N ALA A 44 -30.60 30.08 -8.08
CA ALA A 44 -31.33 28.82 -8.07
C ALA A 44 -30.31 27.68 -7.89
N LYS A 45 -30.54 26.81 -6.90
CA LYS A 45 -29.72 25.61 -6.75
C LYS A 45 -30.11 24.66 -7.88
N ASN A 46 -29.34 24.71 -8.97
CA ASN A 46 -29.52 23.77 -10.07
C ASN A 46 -29.28 22.35 -9.53
N GLU A 47 -30.31 21.50 -9.53
CA GLU A 47 -30.23 20.08 -9.15
C GLU A 47 -29.30 19.25 -10.05
N LYS A 48 -28.71 19.86 -11.10
CA LYS A 48 -27.70 19.27 -11.98
C LYS A 48 -26.26 19.66 -11.64
N GLY A 49 -26.02 20.19 -10.45
CA GLY A 49 -24.69 20.13 -9.86
C GLY A 49 -24.46 18.72 -9.35
N VAL A 50 -23.77 17.88 -10.13
CA VAL A 50 -23.14 16.68 -9.55
C VAL A 50 -22.20 17.22 -8.48
N GLU A 51 -22.60 17.16 -7.21
CA GLU A 51 -21.65 17.18 -6.13
C GLU A 51 -20.77 15.95 -6.35
N ILE A 52 -19.66 16.14 -7.06
CA ILE A 52 -18.56 15.18 -7.06
C ILE A 52 -17.95 15.32 -5.67
N ASN A 53 -18.65 14.78 -4.67
CA ASN A 53 -18.05 14.36 -3.44
C ASN A 53 -17.08 13.26 -3.86
N PHE A 54 -15.86 13.65 -4.20
CA PHE A 54 -14.71 12.75 -4.22
C PHE A 54 -14.61 12.21 -2.79
N LYS A 55 -15.37 11.14 -2.50
CA LYS A 55 -15.11 10.27 -1.37
C LYS A 55 -13.75 9.65 -1.65
N PHE A 56 -12.69 10.38 -1.30
CA PHE A 56 -11.35 9.87 -1.20
C PHE A 56 -11.40 8.84 -0.07
N ASN A 57 -11.78 7.61 -0.41
CA ASN A 57 -11.72 6.50 0.50
C ASN A 57 -10.25 6.27 0.83
N LYS A 58 -9.86 6.71 2.02
CA LYS A 58 -8.49 6.61 2.49
C LYS A 58 -8.25 5.13 2.76
N LYS A 59 -7.30 4.54 2.03
CA LYS A 59 -6.91 3.14 2.24
C LYS A 59 -6.49 2.95 3.70
N ILE A 60 -7.11 1.97 4.36
CA ILE A 60 -6.86 1.66 5.78
C ILE A 60 -5.47 1.03 5.90
N LYS A 61 -4.67 1.51 6.85
CA LYS A 61 -3.31 1.02 7.11
C LYS A 61 -3.34 -0.10 8.17
N PRO A 62 -2.39 -1.06 8.16
CA PRO A 62 -2.30 -2.08 9.21
C PRO A 62 -2.26 -1.50 10.63
N LYS A 63 -1.58 -0.36 10.83
CA LYS A 63 -1.56 0.37 12.10
C LYS A 63 -2.96 0.73 12.63
N GLU A 64 -3.91 1.05 11.75
CA GLU A 64 -5.27 1.43 12.16
C GLU A 64 -6.05 0.19 12.64
N PHE A 65 -5.87 -0.97 11.99
CA PHE A 65 -6.42 -2.24 12.49
C PHE A 65 -5.77 -2.68 13.80
N ALA A 66 -4.45 -2.50 13.95
CA ALA A 66 -3.74 -2.78 15.19
C ALA A 66 -4.33 -1.99 16.37
N VAL A 67 -4.51 -0.67 16.19
CA VAL A 67 -5.11 0.20 17.22
C VAL A 67 -6.56 -0.20 17.50
N LEU A 68 -7.35 -0.43 16.45
CA LEU A 68 -8.74 -0.89 16.58
C LEU A 68 -8.84 -2.16 17.43
N CYS A 69 -8.11 -3.21 17.07
CA CYS A 69 -8.12 -4.48 17.80
C CYS A 69 -7.60 -4.33 19.22
N ARG A 70 -6.54 -3.55 19.43
CA ARG A 70 -5.98 -3.30 20.76
C ARG A 70 -6.98 -2.60 21.67
N GLN A 71 -7.59 -1.52 21.20
CA GLN A 71 -8.62 -0.78 21.95
C GLN A 71 -9.83 -1.66 22.24
N PHE A 72 -10.29 -2.42 21.25
CA PHE A 72 -11.42 -3.32 21.40
C PHE A 72 -11.13 -4.40 22.46
N HIS A 73 -9.98 -5.08 22.36
CA HIS A 73 -9.53 -6.05 23.36
C HIS A 73 -9.48 -5.43 24.76
N THR A 74 -8.84 -4.27 24.93
CA THR A 74 -8.73 -3.61 26.23
C THR A 74 -10.08 -3.28 26.85
N MET A 75 -11.05 -2.80 26.06
CA MET A 75 -12.39 -2.49 26.56
C MET A 75 -13.21 -3.73 26.89
N LEU A 76 -13.14 -4.77 26.06
CA LEU A 76 -13.82 -6.04 26.33
C LEU A 76 -13.27 -6.72 27.59
N ASN A 77 -11.95 -6.75 27.76
CA ASN A 77 -11.29 -7.26 28.97
C ASN A 77 -11.72 -6.46 30.22
N ALA A 78 -11.93 -5.15 30.07
CA ALA A 78 -12.50 -4.30 31.13
C ALA A 78 -14.01 -4.53 31.38
N GLY A 79 -14.65 -5.50 30.70
CA GLY A 79 -16.05 -5.88 30.90
C GLY A 79 -17.06 -5.03 30.13
N VAL A 80 -16.61 -4.16 29.20
CA VAL A 80 -17.52 -3.40 28.34
C VAL A 80 -18.18 -4.35 27.34
N THR A 81 -19.47 -4.15 27.03
CA THR A 81 -20.16 -4.96 26.01
C THR A 81 -19.61 -4.70 24.60
N VAL A 82 -19.78 -5.65 23.68
CA VAL A 82 -19.41 -5.50 22.25
C VAL A 82 -19.99 -4.22 21.65
N ILE A 83 -21.27 -3.95 21.89
CA ILE A 83 -21.97 -2.75 21.41
C ILE A 83 -21.36 -1.48 22.01
N GLY A 84 -21.05 -1.48 23.31
CA GLY A 84 -20.41 -0.34 23.98
C GLY A 84 -19.01 -0.07 23.45
N CYS A 85 -18.24 -1.12 23.17
CA CYS A 85 -16.93 -1.01 22.53
C CYS A 85 -17.04 -0.38 21.14
N LEU A 86 -17.96 -0.88 20.31
CA LEU A 86 -18.18 -0.36 18.95
C LEU A 86 -18.59 1.12 18.96
N ASP A 87 -19.41 1.55 19.92
CA ASP A 87 -19.80 2.96 20.07
C ASP A 87 -18.60 3.85 20.40
N MET A 88 -17.74 3.42 21.32
CA MET A 88 -16.51 4.16 21.64
C MET A 88 -15.54 4.18 20.45
N LEU A 89 -15.37 3.05 19.76
CA LEU A 89 -14.47 2.94 18.60
C LEU A 89 -14.91 3.85 17.45
N ARG A 90 -16.21 3.93 17.11
CA ARG A 90 -16.67 4.85 16.05
C ARG A 90 -16.47 6.32 16.42
N GLN A 91 -16.51 6.66 17.71
CA GLN A 91 -16.27 8.03 18.16
C GLN A 91 -14.79 8.41 18.08
N GLN A 92 -13.89 7.50 18.49
CA GLN A 92 -12.45 7.72 18.58
C GLN A 92 -11.69 7.50 17.26
N THR A 93 -12.26 6.76 16.30
CA THR A 93 -11.57 6.45 15.04
C THR A 93 -11.39 7.70 14.17
N GLU A 94 -10.15 8.07 13.89
CA GLU A 94 -9.82 9.23 13.04
C GLU A 94 -10.01 8.96 11.54
N ASN A 95 -9.76 7.71 11.09
CA ASN A 95 -9.89 7.36 9.68
C ASN A 95 -11.37 7.29 9.30
N LYS A 96 -11.82 8.23 8.45
CA LYS A 96 -13.21 8.33 8.01
C LYS A 96 -13.78 7.03 7.44
N THR A 97 -13.01 6.33 6.59
CA THR A 97 -13.47 5.07 5.96
C THR A 97 -13.62 3.96 7.00
N LEU A 98 -12.70 3.86 7.96
CA LEU A 98 -12.80 2.88 9.04
C LEU A 98 -13.92 3.24 10.02
N LYS A 99 -14.09 4.53 10.35
CA LYS A 99 -15.17 5.05 11.18
C LYS A 99 -16.54 4.75 10.60
N GLU A 100 -16.74 5.03 9.31
CA GLU A 100 -17.99 4.68 8.60
C GLU A 100 -18.25 3.17 8.67
N ALA A 101 -17.23 2.34 8.47
CA ALA A 101 -17.37 0.89 8.57
C ALA A 101 -17.74 0.41 9.99
N ILE A 102 -17.10 0.97 11.03
CA ILE A 102 -17.42 0.63 12.43
C ILE A 102 -18.83 1.09 12.77
N SER A 103 -19.27 2.26 12.30
CA SER A 103 -20.65 2.72 12.49
C SER A 103 -21.65 1.77 11.84
N SER A 104 -21.41 1.31 10.60
CA SER A 104 -22.26 0.32 9.96
C SER A 104 -22.27 -1.01 10.72
N VAL A 105 -21.12 -1.45 11.24
CA VAL A 105 -21.05 -2.67 12.08
C VAL A 105 -21.84 -2.49 13.38
N TYR A 106 -21.70 -1.34 14.04
CA TYR A 106 -22.48 -1.00 15.23
C TYR A 106 -23.99 -1.09 14.97
N ASP A 107 -24.47 -0.49 13.87
CA ASP A 107 -25.89 -0.46 13.54
C ASP A 107 -26.44 -1.88 13.26
N GLU A 108 -25.67 -2.75 12.57
CA GLU A 108 -26.08 -4.13 12.30
C GLU A 108 -26.06 -5.01 13.55
N VAL A 109 -25.03 -4.87 14.41
CA VAL A 109 -24.98 -5.59 15.68
C VAL A 109 -26.12 -5.15 16.60
N GLN A 110 -26.47 -3.86 16.59
CA GLN A 110 -27.64 -3.35 17.34
C GLN A 110 -28.97 -3.93 16.82
N LYS A 111 -29.06 -4.27 15.54
CA LYS A 111 -30.21 -4.96 14.94
C LYS A 111 -30.24 -6.47 15.22
N GLY A 112 -29.19 -7.01 15.85
CA GLY A 112 -29.10 -8.41 16.25
C GLY A 112 -28.23 -9.29 15.35
N SER A 113 -27.53 -8.74 14.35
CA SER A 113 -26.50 -9.49 13.62
C SER A 113 -25.30 -9.78 14.51
N THR A 114 -24.60 -10.88 14.25
CA THR A 114 -23.29 -11.12 14.88
C THR A 114 -22.25 -10.12 14.39
N LEU A 115 -21.19 -9.89 15.18
CA LEU A 115 -20.09 -9.00 14.83
C LEU A 115 -19.41 -9.46 13.54
N SER A 116 -19.16 -10.76 13.41
CA SER A 116 -18.54 -11.38 12.24
C SER A 116 -19.38 -11.22 10.98
N GLU A 117 -20.70 -11.43 11.03
CA GLU A 117 -21.60 -11.18 9.90
C GLU A 117 -21.59 -9.72 9.45
N ALA A 118 -21.68 -8.80 10.40
CA ALA A 118 -21.65 -7.36 10.14
C ALA A 118 -20.33 -6.93 9.49
N MET A 119 -19.19 -7.48 9.94
CA MET A 119 -17.88 -7.23 9.34
C MET A 119 -17.75 -7.88 7.96
N LYS A 120 -18.30 -9.09 7.76
CA LYS A 120 -18.28 -9.84 6.50
C LYS A 120 -19.04 -9.13 5.38
N ALA A 121 -20.07 -8.35 5.72
CA ALA A 121 -20.80 -7.50 4.78
C ALA A 121 -19.93 -6.37 4.18
N LEU A 122 -18.77 -6.07 4.78
CA LEU A 122 -17.86 -5.01 4.36
C LEU A 122 -16.45 -5.54 3.97
N PRO A 123 -16.35 -6.44 2.96
CA PRO A 123 -15.10 -7.14 2.62
C PRO A 123 -14.02 -6.23 2.02
N LYS A 124 -14.39 -5.01 1.61
CA LYS A 124 -13.43 -3.99 1.13
C LYS A 124 -12.69 -3.30 2.28
N VAL A 125 -13.24 -3.38 3.50
CA VAL A 125 -12.70 -2.75 4.70
C VAL A 125 -12.08 -3.83 5.58
N PHE A 126 -12.85 -4.84 6.00
CA PHE A 126 -12.36 -5.85 6.93
C PHE A 126 -11.66 -7.00 6.20
N PRO A 127 -10.39 -7.28 6.51
CA PRO A 127 -9.66 -8.38 5.89
C PRO A 127 -10.26 -9.75 6.27
N PRO A 128 -10.18 -10.77 5.39
CA PRO A 128 -10.72 -12.12 5.65
C PRO A 128 -10.21 -12.76 6.95
N LEU A 129 -8.93 -12.52 7.30
CA LEU A 129 -8.33 -12.99 8.54
C LEU A 129 -9.08 -12.47 9.77
N MET A 130 -9.34 -11.15 9.80
CA MET A 130 -10.03 -10.52 10.92
C MET A 130 -11.46 -11.06 11.06
N VAL A 131 -12.20 -11.14 9.96
CA VAL A 131 -13.57 -11.66 9.97
C VAL A 131 -13.63 -13.10 10.48
N SER A 132 -12.76 -13.97 9.96
CA SER A 132 -12.77 -15.40 10.31
C SER A 132 -12.35 -15.64 11.76
N MET A 133 -11.39 -14.87 12.26
CA MET A 133 -10.99 -14.95 13.67
C MET A 133 -12.09 -14.46 14.60
N VAL A 134 -12.73 -13.32 14.27
CA VAL A 134 -13.84 -12.79 15.06
C VAL A 134 -15.00 -13.79 15.10
N GLU A 135 -15.33 -14.42 13.96
CA GLU A 135 -16.35 -15.47 13.88
C GLU A 135 -16.06 -16.62 14.87
N VAL A 136 -14.82 -17.11 14.90
CA VAL A 136 -14.42 -18.17 15.83
C VAL A 136 -14.43 -17.70 17.29
N GLY A 137 -14.00 -16.46 17.54
CA GLY A 137 -14.05 -15.86 18.87
C GLY A 137 -15.48 -15.63 19.38
N GLU A 138 -16.42 -15.30 18.50
CA GLU A 138 -17.83 -15.17 18.83
C GLU A 138 -18.47 -16.52 19.15
N VAL A 139 -18.27 -17.53 18.29
CA VAL A 139 -18.81 -18.88 18.49
C VAL A 139 -18.22 -19.54 19.73
N GLY A 140 -16.91 -19.36 19.94
CA GLY A 140 -16.18 -19.94 21.07
C GLY A 140 -16.24 -19.13 22.36
N GLY A 141 -16.85 -17.94 22.36
CA GLY A 141 -16.86 -17.03 23.52
C GLY A 141 -15.48 -16.51 23.93
N THR A 142 -14.49 -16.56 23.03
CA THR A 142 -13.09 -16.18 23.25
C THR A 142 -12.68 -14.93 22.47
N LEU A 143 -13.66 -14.05 22.17
CA LEU A 143 -13.47 -12.83 21.40
C LEU A 143 -12.33 -11.94 21.94
N GLU A 144 -12.18 -11.88 23.27
CA GLU A 144 -11.09 -11.14 23.93
C GLU A 144 -9.70 -11.63 23.46
N ALA A 145 -9.43 -12.94 23.58
CA ALA A 145 -8.16 -13.53 23.19
C ALA A 145 -7.89 -13.42 21.69
N VAL A 146 -8.95 -13.55 20.88
CA VAL A 146 -8.89 -13.35 19.42
C VAL A 146 -8.47 -11.92 19.07
N LEU A 147 -9.07 -10.91 19.70
CA LEU A 147 -8.75 -9.51 19.42
C LEU A 147 -7.34 -9.14 19.84
N GLU A 148 -6.82 -9.74 20.92
CA GLU A 148 -5.41 -9.59 21.31
C GLU A 148 -4.47 -10.12 20.22
N ARG A 149 -4.73 -11.33 19.71
CA ARG A 149 -3.94 -11.94 18.65
C ARG A 149 -3.98 -11.14 17.35
N LEU A 150 -5.16 -10.66 16.97
CA LEU A 150 -5.31 -9.76 15.82
C LEU A 150 -4.52 -8.45 16.03
N ALA A 151 -4.54 -7.88 17.24
CA ALA A 151 -3.76 -6.68 17.55
C ALA A 151 -2.26 -6.95 17.35
N ILE A 152 -1.73 -8.03 17.94
CA ILE A 152 -0.32 -8.42 17.80
C ILE A 152 0.04 -8.64 16.31
N GLN A 153 -0.82 -9.32 15.57
CA GLN A 153 -0.60 -9.57 14.14
C GLN A 153 -0.51 -8.27 13.34
N TYR A 154 -1.48 -7.37 13.47
CA TYR A 154 -1.47 -6.11 12.73
C TYR A 154 -0.37 -5.14 13.22
N GLU A 155 0.07 -5.24 14.47
CA GLU A 155 1.25 -4.53 14.98
C GLU A 155 2.51 -5.00 14.26
N LYS A 156 2.71 -6.32 14.10
CA LYS A 156 3.83 -6.89 13.34
C LYS A 156 3.78 -6.44 11.87
N ASP A 157 2.63 -6.53 11.22
CA ASP A 157 2.44 -6.07 9.84
C ASP A 157 2.77 -4.57 9.69
N SER A 158 2.34 -3.76 10.66
CA SER A 158 2.63 -2.33 10.70
C SER A 158 4.12 -2.05 10.87
N LYS A 159 4.81 -2.80 11.75
CA LYS A 159 6.26 -2.67 11.98
C LYS A 159 7.04 -2.98 10.70
N ILE A 160 6.74 -4.09 10.04
CA ILE A 160 7.37 -4.47 8.77
C ILE A 160 7.17 -3.38 7.72
N LYS A 161 5.93 -2.92 7.54
CA LYS A 161 5.60 -1.88 6.55
C LYS A 161 6.28 -0.54 6.87
N SER A 162 6.32 -0.17 8.14
CA SER A 162 7.01 1.04 8.61
C SER A 162 8.50 0.96 8.31
N LYS A 163 9.15 -0.16 8.67
CA LYS A 163 10.58 -0.42 8.43
C LYS A 163 10.94 -0.25 6.95
N VAL A 164 10.14 -0.85 6.05
CA VAL A 164 10.33 -0.68 4.60
C VAL A 164 10.15 0.79 4.19
N SER A 165 9.10 1.46 4.66
CA SER A 165 8.83 2.84 4.26
C SER A 165 9.90 3.83 4.74
N THR A 166 10.41 3.65 5.96
CA THR A 166 11.42 4.51 6.58
C THR A 166 12.79 4.26 5.95
N ALA A 167 13.14 3.01 5.66
CA ALA A 167 14.41 2.69 5.01
C ALA A 167 14.51 3.20 3.56
N MET A 168 13.36 3.40 2.89
CA MET A 168 13.31 4.00 1.55
C MET A 168 13.56 5.52 1.52
N VAL A 169 13.54 6.19 2.68
CA VAL A 169 13.78 7.64 2.76
C VAL A 169 15.19 7.99 2.29
N TYR A 170 16.20 7.26 2.76
CA TYR A 170 17.60 7.54 2.42
C TYR A 170 17.89 7.39 0.91
N PRO A 171 17.54 6.27 0.24
CA PRO A 171 17.67 6.16 -1.21
C PRO A 171 16.91 7.25 -1.98
N ALA A 172 15.72 7.66 -1.51
CA ALA A 172 14.95 8.71 -2.15
C ALA A 172 15.62 10.09 -2.05
N VAL A 173 16.20 10.43 -0.89
CA VAL A 173 16.92 11.69 -0.69
C VAL A 173 18.17 11.75 -1.55
N ILE A 174 19.01 10.71 -1.53
CA ILE A 174 20.21 10.65 -2.36
C ILE A 174 19.87 10.65 -3.84
N GLY A 175 18.87 9.86 -4.25
CA GLY A 175 18.40 9.85 -5.63
C GLY A 175 17.89 11.22 -6.09
N CYS A 176 17.21 11.96 -5.21
CA CYS A 176 16.76 13.32 -5.50
C CYS A 176 17.94 14.29 -5.67
N ILE A 177 18.91 14.28 -4.75
CA ILE A 177 20.11 15.13 -4.84
C ILE A 177 20.90 14.79 -6.11
N ALA A 178 21.09 13.49 -6.38
CA ALA A 178 21.72 13.00 -7.59
C ALA A 178 21.04 13.51 -8.86
N LEU A 179 19.71 13.39 -8.92
CA LEU A 179 18.91 13.85 -10.04
C LEU A 179 19.05 15.36 -10.26
N VAL A 180 18.99 16.15 -9.18
CA VAL A 180 19.19 17.60 -9.22
C VAL A 180 20.58 17.94 -9.74
N MET A 181 21.63 17.30 -9.21
CA MET A 181 23.01 17.54 -9.65
C MET A 181 23.20 17.18 -11.12
N VAL A 182 22.76 15.99 -11.55
CA VAL A 182 22.84 15.56 -12.96
C VAL A 182 22.11 16.55 -13.86
N THR A 183 20.89 16.95 -13.49
CA THR A 183 20.09 17.90 -14.27
C THR A 183 20.78 19.26 -14.37
N PHE A 184 21.32 19.76 -13.26
CA PHE A 184 22.09 21.01 -13.25
C PHE A 184 23.32 20.93 -14.16
N MET A 185 24.09 19.84 -14.10
CA MET A 185 25.25 19.65 -14.97
C MET A 185 24.82 19.62 -16.46
N LEU A 186 23.76 18.89 -16.80
CA LEU A 186 23.29 18.77 -18.18
C LEU A 186 22.73 20.07 -18.76
N ILE A 187 22.07 20.91 -17.95
CA ILE A 187 21.43 22.16 -18.41
C ILE A 187 22.43 23.32 -18.46
N PHE A 188 23.31 23.45 -17.47
CA PHE A 188 24.18 24.63 -17.36
C PHE A 188 25.61 24.34 -17.82
N ILE A 189 26.19 23.23 -17.35
CA ILE A 189 27.62 22.97 -17.53
C ILE A 189 27.90 22.44 -18.94
N VAL A 190 27.17 21.41 -19.37
CA VAL A 190 27.39 20.77 -20.68
C VAL A 190 27.25 21.76 -21.84
N PRO A 191 26.22 22.63 -21.91
CA PRO A 191 26.10 23.58 -23.02
C PRO A 191 27.20 24.63 -23.02
N THR A 192 27.68 25.05 -21.84
CA THR A 192 28.80 25.99 -21.71
C THR A 192 30.07 25.39 -22.33
N PHE A 193 30.38 24.13 -22.02
CA PHE A 193 31.54 23.44 -22.61
C PHE A 193 31.41 23.24 -24.12
N VAL A 194 30.22 22.91 -24.60
CA VAL A 194 29.96 22.72 -26.03
C VAL A 194 30.08 24.03 -26.80
N GLY A 195 29.64 25.14 -26.19
CA GLY A 195 29.85 26.49 -26.74
C GLY A 195 31.32 26.81 -26.96
N ILE A 196 32.20 26.46 -26.01
CA ILE A 196 33.66 26.68 -26.08
C ILE A 196 34.29 25.82 -27.19
N ILE A 197 33.87 24.56 -27.33
CA ILE A 197 34.44 23.66 -28.34
C ILE A 197 34.05 24.12 -29.75
N ASN A 198 32.79 24.53 -29.93
CA ASN A 198 32.30 25.06 -31.21
C ASN A 198 32.99 26.38 -31.60
N SER A 199 33.35 27.25 -30.65
CA SER A 199 34.09 28.48 -30.94
C SER A 199 35.56 28.25 -31.30
N THR A 200 36.10 27.08 -30.96
CA THR A 200 37.50 26.70 -31.26
C THR A 200 37.62 25.76 -32.46
N GLY A 201 36.50 25.42 -33.12
CA GLY A 201 36.46 24.57 -34.33
C GLY A 201 36.79 23.09 -34.10
N GLY A 202 36.79 22.62 -32.85
CA GLY A 202 37.10 21.24 -32.51
C GLY A 202 35.91 20.29 -32.70
N GLU A 203 36.16 19.05 -33.10
CA GLU A 203 35.12 18.02 -33.12
C GLU A 203 34.80 17.50 -31.71
N LEU A 204 33.52 17.30 -31.42
CA LEU A 204 33.09 16.73 -30.15
C LEU A 204 33.41 15.23 -30.08
N PRO A 205 34.12 14.77 -29.03
CA PRO A 205 34.30 13.35 -28.75
C PRO A 205 32.98 12.60 -28.56
N THR A 206 32.98 11.29 -28.84
CA THR A 206 31.78 10.44 -28.77
C THR A 206 31.09 10.46 -27.39
N PRO A 207 31.80 10.39 -26.24
CA PRO A 207 31.14 10.50 -24.93
C PRO A 207 30.39 11.81 -24.73
N THR A 208 30.94 12.93 -25.21
CA THR A 208 30.33 14.27 -25.14
C THR A 208 29.10 14.37 -26.06
N LYS A 209 29.15 13.75 -27.25
CA LYS A 209 27.98 13.64 -28.15
C LYS A 209 26.83 12.88 -27.50
N ILE A 210 27.10 11.73 -26.87
CA ILE A 210 26.09 10.95 -26.13
C ILE A 210 25.47 11.80 -25.02
N LEU A 211 26.30 12.50 -24.24
CA LEU A 211 25.84 13.36 -23.16
C LEU A 211 24.95 14.51 -23.66
N LEU A 212 25.29 15.11 -24.80
CA LEU A 212 24.48 16.13 -25.47
C LEU A 212 23.14 15.61 -25.95
N TYR A 213 23.11 14.41 -26.56
CA TYR A 213 21.86 13.76 -26.93
C TYR A 213 20.97 13.55 -25.71
N ILE A 214 21.53 13.02 -24.61
CA ILE A 214 20.80 12.83 -23.35
C ILE A 214 20.30 14.18 -22.80
N SER A 215 21.14 15.22 -22.77
CA SER A 215 20.75 16.56 -22.34
C SER A 215 19.59 17.14 -23.17
N GLY A 216 19.62 16.95 -24.50
CA GLY A 216 18.54 17.34 -25.41
C GLY A 216 17.20 16.67 -25.11
N LEU A 217 17.23 15.42 -24.63
CA LEU A 217 16.03 14.72 -24.16
C LEU A 217 15.48 15.33 -22.87
N PHE A 218 16.34 15.68 -21.91
CA PHE A 218 15.93 16.26 -20.63
C PHE A 218 15.54 17.74 -20.69
N THR A 219 15.95 18.46 -21.74
CA THR A 219 15.62 19.88 -21.93
C THR A 219 14.38 20.10 -22.81
N ASN A 220 13.96 19.08 -23.57
CA ASN A 220 12.77 19.17 -24.41
C ASN A 220 11.49 18.91 -23.59
N PRO A 221 10.59 19.90 -23.43
CA PRO A 221 9.36 19.74 -22.65
C PRO A 221 8.43 18.66 -23.23
N ILE A 222 8.47 18.42 -24.55
CA ILE A 222 7.68 17.37 -25.21
C ILE A 222 8.19 15.98 -24.83
N PHE A 223 9.51 15.82 -24.71
CA PHE A 223 10.10 14.55 -24.27
C PHE A 223 9.81 14.28 -22.79
N ILE A 224 9.87 15.29 -21.92
CA ILE A 224 9.50 15.14 -20.50
C ILE A 224 8.02 14.74 -20.37
N VAL A 225 7.12 15.42 -21.08
CA VAL A 225 5.68 15.08 -21.08
C VAL A 225 5.46 13.68 -21.65
N GLY A 226 6.18 13.31 -22.71
CA GLY A 226 6.18 11.98 -23.32
C GLY A 226 6.68 10.87 -22.38
N LEU A 227 7.75 11.14 -21.62
CA LEU A 227 8.31 10.22 -20.63
C LEU A 227 7.33 10.02 -19.46
N ILE A 228 6.73 11.11 -18.95
CA ILE A 228 5.74 11.06 -17.88
C ILE A 228 4.51 10.27 -18.35
N THR A 229 4.00 10.54 -19.56
CA THR A 229 2.87 9.77 -20.13
C THR A 229 3.24 8.31 -20.37
N ALA A 230 4.44 8.01 -20.87
CA ALA A 230 4.92 6.65 -21.02
C ALA A 230 4.99 5.92 -19.68
N ILE A 231 5.54 6.54 -18.63
CA ILE A 231 5.60 5.96 -17.27
C ILE A 231 4.20 5.71 -16.72
N ILE A 232 3.26 6.65 -16.91
CA ILE A 232 1.87 6.49 -16.47
C ILE A 232 1.21 5.34 -17.22
N LEU A 233 1.37 5.27 -18.55
CA LEU A 233 0.82 4.18 -19.38
C LEU A 233 1.44 2.82 -19.01
N LEU A 234 2.75 2.76 -18.77
CA LEU A 234 3.44 1.56 -18.31
C LEU A 234 2.91 1.13 -16.93
N ARG A 235 2.72 2.07 -16.01
CA ARG A 235 2.17 1.80 -14.68
C ARG A 235 0.73 1.31 -14.75
N VAL A 236 -0.11 1.91 -15.59
CA VAL A 236 -1.51 1.52 -15.78
C VAL A 236 -1.58 0.16 -16.49
N GLY A 237 -0.80 -0.03 -17.56
CA GLY A 237 -0.71 -1.28 -18.31
C GLY A 237 -0.20 -2.43 -17.43
N PHE A 238 0.87 -2.20 -16.66
CA PHE A 238 1.39 -3.17 -15.70
C PHE A 238 0.38 -3.48 -14.59
N LYS A 239 -0.32 -2.47 -14.06
CA LYS A 239 -1.38 -2.68 -13.07
C LYS A 239 -2.54 -3.50 -13.63
N LYS A 240 -2.93 -3.24 -14.88
CA LYS A 240 -4.00 -3.98 -15.57
C LYS A 240 -3.56 -5.41 -15.86
N PHE A 241 -2.34 -5.61 -16.35
CA PHE A 241 -1.76 -6.93 -16.55
C PHE A 241 -1.67 -7.72 -15.24
N LYS A 242 -1.15 -7.12 -14.17
CA LYS A 242 -1.11 -7.70 -12.82
C LYS A 242 -2.51 -7.87 -12.19
N SER A 243 -3.56 -7.27 -12.73
CA SER A 243 -4.92 -7.52 -12.26
C SER A 243 -5.56 -8.77 -12.89
N THR A 244 -5.02 -9.26 -14.01
CA THR A 244 -5.44 -10.52 -14.63
C THR A 244 -4.83 -11.72 -13.93
N GLU A 245 -5.55 -12.85 -13.87
CA GLU A 245 -5.06 -14.07 -13.23
C GLU A 245 -3.78 -14.62 -13.88
N GLY A 246 -3.75 -14.66 -15.22
CA GLY A 246 -2.57 -15.09 -15.98
C GLY A 246 -1.37 -14.16 -15.77
N GLY A 247 -1.59 -12.85 -15.75
CA GLY A 247 -0.51 -11.87 -15.51
C GLY A 247 0.08 -11.96 -14.10
N LYS A 248 -0.75 -12.16 -13.06
CA LYS A 248 -0.26 -12.43 -11.69
C LYS A 248 0.61 -13.68 -11.66
N TYR A 249 0.12 -14.78 -12.22
CA TYR A 249 0.85 -16.05 -12.21
C TYR A 249 2.21 -15.95 -12.91
N ILE A 250 2.28 -15.30 -14.08
CA ILE A 250 3.54 -15.12 -14.82
C ILE A 250 4.52 -14.25 -14.02
N ILE A 251 4.05 -13.12 -13.48
CA ILE A 251 4.88 -12.22 -12.67
C ILE A 251 5.42 -12.96 -11.44
N ASP A 252 4.55 -13.64 -10.69
CA ASP A 252 4.94 -14.38 -9.49
C ASP A 252 5.99 -15.44 -9.86
N LYS A 253 5.78 -16.19 -10.95
CA LYS A 253 6.72 -17.21 -11.45
C LYS A 253 8.10 -16.64 -11.84
N ILE A 254 8.14 -15.46 -12.47
CA ILE A 254 9.40 -14.78 -12.81
C ILE A 254 10.13 -14.36 -11.53
N ILE A 255 9.40 -13.75 -10.59
CA ILE A 255 9.96 -13.29 -9.31
C ILE A 255 10.60 -14.45 -8.54
N TYR A 256 9.98 -15.64 -8.52
CA TYR A 256 10.55 -16.82 -7.86
C TYR A 256 11.87 -17.30 -8.46
N LYS A 257 12.09 -17.08 -9.77
CA LYS A 257 13.31 -17.53 -10.47
C LYS A 257 14.47 -16.54 -10.36
N MET A 258 14.24 -15.33 -9.84
CA MET A 258 15.30 -14.34 -9.68
C MET A 258 16.25 -14.73 -8.52
N PRO A 259 17.58 -14.80 -8.74
CA PRO A 259 18.53 -15.32 -7.74
C PRO A 259 18.60 -14.48 -6.46
N LEU A 260 18.39 -13.15 -6.54
CA LEU A 260 18.40 -12.24 -5.39
C LEU A 260 17.03 -12.05 -4.73
N VAL A 261 15.93 -12.21 -5.48
CA VAL A 261 14.58 -11.87 -5.00
C VAL A 261 13.79 -13.12 -4.64
N GLY A 262 13.92 -14.19 -5.42
CA GLY A 262 13.18 -15.44 -5.26
C GLY A 262 13.32 -16.06 -3.86
N PRO A 263 14.54 -16.26 -3.32
CA PRO A 263 14.71 -16.81 -1.97
C PRO A 263 14.02 -15.96 -0.89
N ASN A 264 14.09 -14.63 -1.01
CA ASN A 264 13.48 -13.71 -0.07
C ASN A 264 11.94 -13.74 -0.16
N VAL A 265 11.39 -13.88 -1.36
CA VAL A 265 9.95 -14.04 -1.56
C VAL A 265 9.45 -15.36 -0.95
N LYS A 266 10.20 -16.47 -1.10
CA LYS A 266 9.86 -17.72 -0.43
C LYS A 266 9.83 -17.59 1.10
N LYS A 267 10.80 -16.88 1.70
CA LYS A 267 10.81 -16.59 3.14
C LYS A 267 9.61 -15.74 3.57
N ILE A 268 9.27 -14.70 2.81
CA ILE A 268 8.10 -13.84 3.09
C ILE A 268 6.80 -14.64 3.06
N LEU A 269 6.66 -15.53 2.07
CA LEU A 269 5.48 -16.37 1.95
C LEU A 269 5.43 -17.44 3.03
N ALA A 270 6.57 -18.04 3.38
CA ALA A 270 6.67 -18.95 4.51
C ALA A 270 6.25 -18.26 5.81
N ALA A 271 6.81 -17.08 6.13
CA ALA A 271 6.44 -16.30 7.30
C ALA A 271 4.94 -15.98 7.32
N SER A 272 4.38 -15.51 6.20
CA SER A 272 2.97 -15.16 6.12
C SER A 272 2.06 -16.39 6.26
N PHE A 273 2.42 -17.52 5.64
CA PHE A 273 1.73 -18.79 5.77
C PHE A 273 1.76 -19.30 7.22
N THR A 274 2.95 -19.48 7.79
CA THR A 274 3.11 -20.09 9.13
C THR A 274 2.56 -19.19 10.23
N ARG A 275 2.74 -17.87 10.14
CA ARG A 275 2.16 -16.92 11.10
C ARG A 275 0.63 -16.93 11.08
N THR A 276 0.04 -16.91 9.88
CA THR A 276 -1.42 -16.94 9.73
C THR A 276 -1.99 -18.28 10.20
N MET A 277 -1.36 -19.40 9.83
CA MET A 277 -1.72 -20.74 10.32
C MET A 277 -1.61 -20.83 11.84
N SER A 278 -0.49 -20.41 12.43
CA SER A 278 -0.29 -20.38 13.89
C SER A 278 -1.40 -19.60 14.60
N THR A 279 -1.74 -18.42 14.07
CA THR A 279 -2.74 -17.55 14.67
C THR A 279 -4.14 -18.15 14.58
N LEU A 280 -4.49 -18.78 13.47
CA LEU A 280 -5.79 -19.44 13.28
C LEU A 280 -5.90 -20.73 14.10
N LEU A 281 -4.90 -21.62 14.02
CA LEU A 281 -4.89 -22.89 14.74
C LEU A 281 -4.91 -22.69 16.26
N SER A 282 -4.07 -21.80 16.78
CA SER A 282 -4.07 -21.49 18.22
C SER A 282 -5.40 -20.89 18.68
N SER A 283 -6.18 -20.29 17.78
CA SER A 283 -7.53 -19.74 18.03
C SER A 283 -8.64 -20.78 17.89
N GLY A 284 -8.29 -22.05 17.70
CA GLY A 284 -9.26 -23.14 17.57
C GLY A 284 -9.92 -23.24 16.20
N VAL A 285 -9.43 -22.49 15.19
CA VAL A 285 -9.90 -22.64 13.81
C VAL A 285 -9.42 -23.99 13.28
N SER A 286 -10.32 -24.75 12.65
CA SER A 286 -9.96 -26.05 12.06
C SER A 286 -8.86 -25.89 10.99
N LEU A 287 -8.07 -26.94 10.77
CA LEU A 287 -6.97 -26.93 9.81
C LEU A 287 -7.44 -26.55 8.39
N ILE A 288 -8.53 -27.17 7.94
CA ILE A 288 -9.10 -26.95 6.60
C ILE A 288 -9.57 -25.50 6.44
N GLN A 289 -10.34 -24.98 7.41
CA GLN A 289 -10.80 -23.59 7.39
C GLN A 289 -9.62 -22.62 7.46
N SER A 290 -8.57 -22.97 8.22
CA SER A 290 -7.35 -22.17 8.30
C SER A 290 -6.67 -22.04 6.94
N LEU A 291 -6.53 -23.13 6.18
CA LEU A 291 -5.98 -23.11 4.82
C LEU A 291 -6.79 -22.22 3.86
N GLU A 292 -8.12 -22.28 3.93
CA GLU A 292 -9.02 -21.44 3.13
C GLU A 292 -8.91 -19.93 3.47
N VAL A 293 -8.56 -19.59 4.71
CA VAL A 293 -8.28 -18.21 5.11
C VAL A 293 -6.89 -17.78 4.66
N VAL A 294 -5.89 -18.64 4.84
CA VAL A 294 -4.49 -18.37 4.46
C VAL A 294 -4.36 -18.11 2.95
N ASP A 295 -5.06 -18.88 2.12
CA ASP A 295 -5.15 -18.65 0.69
C ASP A 295 -5.54 -17.19 0.34
N ARG A 296 -6.56 -16.68 1.04
CA ARG A 296 -7.05 -15.31 0.86
C ARG A 296 -6.09 -14.24 1.40
N VAL A 297 -5.25 -14.58 2.38
CA VAL A 297 -4.29 -13.65 3.02
C VAL A 297 -2.99 -13.54 2.22
N VAL A 298 -2.43 -14.67 1.76
CA VAL A 298 -1.10 -14.73 1.13
C VAL A 298 -1.08 -14.04 -0.25
N ASN A 299 -2.24 -13.87 -0.91
CA ASN A 299 -2.43 -13.06 -2.13
C ASN A 299 -1.35 -13.29 -3.21
N ASN A 300 -0.95 -14.55 -3.40
CA ASN A 300 0.00 -15.00 -4.42
C ASN A 300 -0.67 -16.14 -5.22
N GLN A 301 -0.77 -15.99 -6.54
CA GLN A 301 -1.55 -16.94 -7.37
C GLN A 301 -0.87 -18.32 -7.46
N VAL A 302 0.45 -18.38 -7.34
CA VAL A 302 1.19 -19.66 -7.35
C VAL A 302 0.96 -20.42 -6.05
N VAL A 303 0.99 -19.74 -4.90
CA VAL A 303 0.68 -20.34 -3.59
C VAL A 303 -0.79 -20.73 -3.52
N SER A 304 -1.68 -19.86 -3.98
CA SER A 304 -3.14 -20.06 -3.91
C SER A 304 -3.58 -21.36 -4.59
N ARG A 305 -3.15 -21.59 -5.84
CA ARG A 305 -3.45 -22.83 -6.55
C ARG A 305 -2.92 -24.07 -5.83
N GLY A 306 -1.73 -23.96 -5.25
CA GLY A 306 -1.18 -25.05 -4.47
C GLY A 306 -1.96 -25.30 -3.17
N LEU A 307 -2.39 -24.25 -2.46
CA LEU A 307 -3.10 -24.38 -1.19
C LEU A 307 -4.50 -24.97 -1.37
N ILE A 308 -5.16 -24.67 -2.50
CA ILE A 308 -6.43 -25.31 -2.87
C ILE A 308 -6.21 -26.82 -3.01
N GLN A 309 -5.19 -27.25 -3.75
CA GLN A 309 -4.88 -28.67 -3.92
C GLN A 309 -4.49 -29.35 -2.60
N VAL A 310 -3.72 -28.67 -1.74
CA VAL A 310 -3.39 -29.15 -0.40
C VAL A 310 -4.65 -29.33 0.46
N SER A 311 -5.60 -28.39 0.39
CA SER A 311 -6.88 -28.47 1.10
C SER A 311 -7.71 -29.67 0.64
N ASP A 312 -7.77 -29.92 -0.68
CA ASP A 312 -8.46 -31.08 -1.24
C ASP A 312 -7.80 -32.41 -0.83
N ASP A 313 -6.46 -32.47 -0.83
CA ASP A 313 -5.70 -33.64 -0.38
C ASP A 313 -5.99 -33.95 1.11
N ILE A 314 -6.05 -32.93 1.97
CA ILE A 314 -6.35 -33.10 3.41
C ILE A 314 -7.81 -33.51 3.62
N LYS A 315 -8.76 -32.94 2.85
CA LYS A 315 -10.16 -33.37 2.86
C LYS A 315 -10.31 -34.85 2.49
N SER A 316 -9.40 -35.37 1.66
CA SER A 316 -9.33 -36.79 1.29
C SER A 316 -8.59 -37.69 2.31
N GLY A 317 -8.06 -37.12 3.40
CA GLY A 317 -7.40 -37.86 4.48
C GLY A 317 -5.87 -37.87 4.42
N SER A 318 -5.24 -37.05 3.57
CA SER A 318 -3.78 -36.89 3.58
C SER A 318 -3.31 -36.00 4.74
N ASN A 319 -2.14 -36.29 5.29
CA ASN A 319 -1.43 -35.41 6.22
C ASN A 319 -1.00 -34.11 5.54
N LEU A 320 -0.91 -32.99 6.25
CA LEU A 320 -0.59 -31.66 5.72
C LEU A 320 0.83 -31.55 5.13
N ALA A 321 1.81 -32.22 5.75
CA ALA A 321 3.22 -32.07 5.38
C ALA A 321 3.52 -32.48 3.92
N ALA A 322 3.02 -33.65 3.49
CA ALA A 322 3.36 -34.22 2.19
C ALA A 322 2.80 -33.42 0.99
N PRO A 323 1.53 -32.99 0.96
CA PRO A 323 0.99 -32.08 -0.06
C PRO A 323 1.75 -30.75 -0.12
N LEU A 324 2.14 -30.17 1.02
CA LEU A 324 2.92 -28.93 1.06
C LEU A 324 4.34 -29.12 0.51
N GLU A 325 4.97 -30.26 0.78
CA GLU A 325 6.30 -30.57 0.22
C GLU A 325 6.23 -30.74 -1.31
N ARG A 326 5.21 -31.45 -1.82
CA ARG A 326 4.97 -31.59 -3.27
C ARG A 326 4.79 -30.25 -3.98
N MET A 327 4.22 -29.25 -3.29
CA MET A 327 4.06 -27.91 -3.83
C MET A 327 5.40 -27.23 -4.15
N GLY A 328 6.48 -27.55 -3.42
CA GLY A 328 7.85 -27.06 -3.68
C GLY A 328 8.06 -25.54 -3.53
N ILE A 329 7.10 -24.83 -2.93
CA ILE A 329 7.17 -23.37 -2.72
C ILE A 329 7.86 -23.04 -1.40
N PHE A 330 7.49 -23.74 -0.33
CA PHE A 330 8.00 -23.49 1.01
C PHE A 330 9.40 -24.09 1.21
N PRO A 331 10.23 -23.49 2.07
CA PRO A 331 11.50 -24.10 2.45
C PRO A 331 11.29 -25.43 3.19
N LEU A 332 12.25 -26.34 3.06
CA LEU A 332 12.18 -27.70 3.64
C LEU A 332 11.94 -27.71 5.16
N MET A 333 12.49 -26.73 5.89
CA MET A 333 12.30 -26.62 7.33
C MET A 333 10.83 -26.42 7.72
N VAL A 334 10.03 -25.72 6.91
CA VAL A 334 8.58 -25.54 7.15
C VAL A 334 7.87 -26.89 7.09
N THR A 335 8.07 -27.66 6.02
CA THR A 335 7.35 -28.93 5.81
C THR A 335 7.79 -30.00 6.81
N GLN A 336 9.08 -30.05 7.17
CA GLN A 336 9.59 -30.95 8.20
C GLN A 336 9.00 -30.64 9.57
N MET A 337 8.94 -29.37 9.97
CA MET A 337 8.36 -29.00 11.26
C MET A 337 6.86 -29.26 11.30
N ILE A 338 6.14 -29.05 10.18
CA ILE A 338 4.74 -29.45 10.08
C ILE A 338 4.58 -30.95 10.31
N SER A 339 5.41 -31.79 9.68
CA SER A 339 5.36 -33.25 9.89
C SER A 339 5.53 -33.61 11.36
N VAL A 340 6.53 -33.01 12.03
CA VAL A 340 6.77 -33.23 13.47
C VAL A 340 5.59 -32.78 14.32
N GLY A 341 5.01 -31.61 14.04
CA GLY A 341 3.86 -31.10 14.77
C GLY A 341 2.58 -31.91 14.55
N GLU A 342 2.40 -32.45 13.35
CA GLU A 342 1.27 -33.31 12.99
C GLU A 342 1.37 -34.68 13.67
N GLU A 343 2.55 -35.32 13.65
CA GLU A 343 2.82 -36.58 14.36
C GLU A 343 2.70 -36.43 15.88
N ALA A 344 3.14 -35.30 16.43
CA ALA A 344 3.06 -35.02 17.86
C ALA A 344 1.71 -34.43 18.30
N GLY A 345 0.76 -34.18 17.37
CA GLY A 345 -0.53 -33.56 17.67
C GLY A 345 -0.44 -32.14 18.25
N SER A 346 0.65 -31.41 17.98
CA SER A 346 0.98 -30.08 18.52
C SER A 346 1.31 -29.07 17.40
N LEU A 347 0.55 -29.14 16.31
CA LEU A 347 0.76 -28.32 15.12
C LEU A 347 0.66 -26.82 15.40
N ASP A 348 -0.22 -26.41 16.31
CA ASP A 348 -0.37 -25.02 16.76
C ASP A 348 0.92 -24.46 17.39
N ALA A 349 1.51 -25.20 18.34
CA ALA A 349 2.74 -24.81 19.02
C ALA A 349 3.94 -24.82 18.08
N ILE A 350 4.04 -25.83 17.20
CA ILE A 350 5.13 -25.89 16.21
C ILE A 350 4.99 -24.77 15.18
N MET A 351 3.77 -24.47 14.70
CA MET A 351 3.55 -23.35 13.78
C MET A 351 3.92 -22.01 14.39
N GLU A 352 3.72 -21.80 15.69
CA GLU A 352 4.19 -20.58 16.36
C GLU A 352 5.71 -20.44 16.30
N LYS A 353 6.46 -21.50 16.61
CA LYS A 353 7.94 -21.49 16.55
C LYS A 353 8.47 -21.28 15.13
N VAL A 354 7.86 -21.94 14.14
CA VAL A 354 8.23 -21.75 12.73
C VAL A 354 7.89 -20.32 12.28
N ALA A 355 6.77 -19.77 12.72
CA ALA A 355 6.39 -18.39 12.41
C ALA A 355 7.36 -17.36 13.02
N ASP A 356 7.78 -17.55 14.27
CA ASP A 356 8.78 -16.68 14.92
C ASP A 356 10.11 -16.72 14.17
N PHE A 357 10.59 -17.92 13.83
CA PHE A 357 11.83 -18.08 13.06
C PHE A 357 11.77 -17.39 11.68
N TYR A 358 10.67 -17.57 10.94
CA TYR A 358 10.55 -16.95 9.62
C TYR A 358 10.27 -15.46 9.66
N ASP A 359 9.61 -14.94 10.70
CA ASP A 359 9.48 -13.49 10.91
C ASP A 359 10.86 -12.85 11.09
N GLU A 360 11.74 -13.46 11.89
CA GLU A 360 13.13 -12.99 12.08
C GLU A 360 13.96 -13.10 10.79
N GLU A 361 13.83 -14.20 10.05
CA GLU A 361 14.49 -14.38 8.75
C GLU A 361 14.03 -13.36 7.72
N VAL A 362 12.74 -13.02 7.69
CA VAL A 362 12.19 -11.97 6.83
C VAL A 362 12.71 -10.61 7.24
N GLU A 363 12.72 -10.30 8.54
CA GLU A 363 13.26 -9.04 9.03
C GLU A 363 14.73 -8.85 8.67
N THR A 364 15.53 -9.91 8.87
CA THR A 364 16.96 -9.95 8.51
C THR A 364 17.15 -9.80 7.00
N SER A 365 16.35 -10.50 6.20
CA SER A 365 16.42 -10.45 4.73
C SER A 365 16.06 -9.06 4.21
N ILE A 366 15.01 -8.43 4.74
CA ILE A 366 14.63 -7.04 4.41
C ILE A 366 15.78 -6.08 4.76
N SER A 367 16.38 -6.24 5.93
CA SER A 367 17.46 -5.37 6.39
C SER A 367 18.71 -5.49 5.51
N LYS A 368 19.08 -6.72 5.09
CA LYS A 368 20.16 -6.98 4.14
C LYS A 368 19.90 -6.35 2.77
N LEU A 369 18.68 -6.52 2.23
CA LEU A 369 18.30 -5.92 0.95
C LEU A 369 18.38 -4.39 1.00
N LEU A 370 17.94 -3.77 2.10
CA LEU A 370 18.02 -2.33 2.29
C LEU A 370 19.47 -1.84 2.43
N ALA A 371 20.32 -2.56 3.18
CA ALA A 371 21.73 -2.22 3.31
C ALA A 371 22.49 -2.33 1.97
N MET A 372 22.11 -3.28 1.10
CA MET A 372 22.71 -3.42 -0.23
C MET A 372 22.32 -2.29 -1.20
N LEU A 373 21.22 -1.57 -0.95
CA LEU A 373 20.83 -0.44 -1.80
C LEU A 373 21.86 0.70 -1.74
N GLU A 374 22.49 0.94 -0.59
CA GLU A 374 23.44 2.04 -0.43
C GLU A 374 24.70 1.87 -1.31
N PRO A 375 25.46 0.76 -1.25
CA PRO A 375 26.59 0.53 -2.15
C PRO A 375 26.21 0.54 -3.63
N LEU A 376 25.04 0.00 -3.97
CA LEU A 376 24.55 0.00 -5.35
C LEU A 376 24.27 1.42 -5.85
N MET A 377 23.64 2.25 -5.02
CA MET A 377 23.39 3.67 -5.32
C MET A 377 24.70 4.45 -5.48
N MET A 378 25.68 4.22 -4.61
CA MET A 378 27.00 4.84 -4.70
C MET A 378 27.75 4.43 -5.97
N MET A 379 27.66 3.16 -6.37
CA MET A 379 28.24 2.67 -7.62
C MET A 379 27.59 3.33 -8.84
N VAL A 380 26.25 3.40 -8.86
CA VAL A 380 25.50 4.07 -9.94
C VAL A 380 25.88 5.55 -10.02
N LEU A 381 25.95 6.23 -8.88
CA LEU A 381 26.37 7.63 -8.79
C LEU A 381 27.80 7.84 -9.29
N ALA A 382 28.74 7.00 -8.86
CA ALA A 382 30.13 7.06 -9.29
C ALA A 382 30.26 6.87 -10.81
N VAL A 383 29.51 5.93 -11.40
CA VAL A 383 29.48 5.73 -12.85
C VAL A 383 28.91 6.95 -13.56
N ILE A 384 27.79 7.50 -13.08
CA ILE A 384 27.13 8.67 -13.68
C ILE A 384 28.04 9.91 -13.62
N VAL A 385 28.59 10.22 -12.44
CA VAL A 385 29.46 11.38 -12.24
C VAL A 385 30.79 11.19 -12.97
N GLY A 386 31.40 10.01 -12.87
CA GLY A 386 32.64 9.68 -13.57
C GLY A 386 32.48 9.80 -15.09
N PHE A 387 31.39 9.27 -15.64
CA PHE A 387 31.07 9.43 -17.07
C PHE A 387 30.93 10.91 -17.46
N MET A 388 30.24 11.72 -16.65
CA MET A 388 30.12 13.15 -16.91
C MET A 388 31.47 13.88 -16.90
N VAL A 389 32.30 13.63 -15.90
CA VAL A 389 33.63 14.24 -15.79
C VAL A 389 34.50 13.87 -16.99
N ILE A 390 34.53 12.59 -17.38
CA ILE A 390 35.29 12.13 -18.55
C ILE A 390 34.77 12.80 -19.82
N ALA A 391 33.44 12.84 -20.01
CA ALA A 391 32.82 13.46 -21.19
C ALA A 391 33.09 14.97 -21.28
N MET A 392 33.31 15.65 -20.15
CA MET A 392 33.64 17.08 -20.10
C MET A 392 35.13 17.37 -20.27
N ILE A 393 36.01 16.53 -19.73
CA ILE A 393 37.46 16.75 -19.80
C ILE A 393 38.04 16.27 -21.13
N MET A 394 37.52 15.19 -21.72
CA MET A 394 38.07 14.63 -22.96
C MET A 394 38.26 15.66 -24.11
N PRO A 395 37.33 16.61 -24.36
CA PRO A 395 37.52 17.64 -25.37
C PRO A 395 38.72 18.57 -25.13
N THR A 396 39.10 18.83 -23.86
CA THR A 396 40.23 19.72 -23.56
C THR A 396 41.56 19.08 -23.95
N PHE A 397 41.67 17.75 -23.83
CA PHE A 397 42.84 17.01 -24.32
C PHE A 397 42.94 17.01 -25.85
N THR A 398 41.80 16.88 -26.55
CA THR A 398 41.80 16.91 -28.03
C THR A 398 42.14 18.31 -28.57
N MET A 399 41.72 19.37 -27.89
CA MET A 399 42.10 20.75 -28.25
C MET A 399 43.61 20.98 -28.10
N ASN A 400 44.23 20.49 -27.02
CA ASN A 400 45.68 20.66 -26.81
C ASN A 400 46.54 19.86 -27.80
N GLN A 401 46.07 18.70 -28.27
CA GLN A 401 46.79 17.93 -29.30
C GLN A 401 46.69 18.57 -30.70
N GLY A 402 45.60 19.29 -31.00
CA GLY A 402 45.44 20.02 -32.26
C GLY A 402 46.25 21.32 -32.36
N ILE A 403 46.69 21.89 -31.24
CA ILE A 403 47.54 23.10 -31.18
C ILE A 403 49.04 22.76 -31.31
N GLY A 404 49.40 21.46 -31.21
CA GLY A 404 50.77 20.97 -31.30
C GLY A 404 51.24 20.50 -32.68
N GLN A 405 50.47 20.75 -33.76
CA GLN A 405 50.87 20.50 -35.15
C GLN A 405 50.93 21.79 -35.96
#